data_AF-A0A7K2KIP5-F1
#
_entry.id   AF-A0A7K2KIP5-F1
#
_cell.length_a   1.000
_cell.length_b   1.000
_cell.length_c   1.000
_cell.angle_alpha   90.00
_cell.angle_beta   90.00
_cell.angle_gamma   90.00
#
_symmetry.space_group_name_H-M   'P 1'
#
loop_
_entity.id
_entity.type
_entity.pdbx_description
1 polymer ?
#
loop_
_entity_poly.entity_id
_entity_poly.type
_entity_poly.pdbx_seq_one_letter_code
_entity_poly.pdbx_strand_id
1 'polypeptide(L)'
;MELLGEITADRPLLVLAVKEEAQFLDTSLPVLLTGMGKVNAATALATVLARGPRPSGIVNLGTAGALRPGWTGTHVVGTVVQHDLDSRLLATLTGETYGAPLALSDGGDVVLATGDAFISDEAAR
;
A
#
# COMPACT_ATOMS: atom_id res chain seq x y z
N MET A 1 9.01 -0.65 -12.54
CA MET A 1 7.54 -0.57 -12.62
C MET A 1 7.08 -1.13 -13.95
N GLU A 2 5.89 -1.74 -13.98
CA GLU A 2 5.25 -2.28 -15.18
C GLU A 2 3.75 -1.99 -15.11
N LEU A 3 3.17 -1.45 -16.18
CA LEU A 3 1.74 -1.18 -16.27
C LEU A 3 1.13 -2.18 -17.26
N LEU A 4 0.12 -2.91 -16.80
CA LEU A 4 -0.64 -3.87 -17.58
C LEU A 4 -2.04 -3.31 -17.84
N GLY A 5 -2.45 -3.29 -19.11
CA GLY A 5 -3.72 -2.69 -19.53
C GLY A 5 -3.68 -1.16 -19.61
N GLU A 6 -4.86 -0.57 -19.84
CA GLU A 6 -5.01 0.87 -20.03
C GLU A 6 -5.76 1.53 -18.87
N ILE A 7 -5.23 2.66 -18.41
CA ILE A 7 -5.88 3.48 -17.38
C ILE A 7 -6.95 4.33 -18.03
N THR A 8 -8.12 4.36 -17.42
CA THR A 8 -9.31 5.07 -17.90
C THR A 8 -10.02 5.72 -16.71
N ALA A 9 -10.74 6.81 -16.94
CA ALA A 9 -11.29 7.64 -15.86
C ALA A 9 -12.49 7.01 -15.14
N ASP A 10 -13.12 6.00 -15.73
CA ASP A 10 -14.29 5.29 -15.22
C ASP A 10 -13.93 4.00 -14.46
N ARG A 11 -12.65 3.60 -14.44
CA ARG A 11 -12.21 2.32 -13.87
C ARG A 11 -11.09 2.50 -12.83
N PRO A 12 -11.08 1.69 -11.76
CA PRO A 12 -10.01 1.73 -10.77
C PRO A 12 -8.70 1.15 -11.32
N LEU A 13 -7.58 1.62 -10.77
CA LEU A 13 -6.25 1.05 -10.99
C LEU A 13 -5.87 0.13 -9.82
N LEU A 14 -5.53 -1.11 -10.10
CA LEU A 14 -4.95 -2.02 -9.11
C LEU A 14 -3.45 -1.73 -8.98
N VAL A 15 -2.95 -1.59 -7.76
CA VAL A 15 -1.53 -1.29 -7.50
C VAL A 15 -0.96 -2.37 -6.58
N LEU A 16 0.00 -3.15 -7.10
CA LEU A 16 0.63 -4.27 -6.42
C LEU A 16 2.15 -4.16 -6.47
N ALA A 17 2.86 -4.82 -5.54
CA ALA A 17 4.31 -4.74 -5.52
C ALA A 17 4.93 -5.64 -6.59
N VAL A 18 4.48 -6.90 -6.68
CA VAL A 18 5.11 -7.93 -7.53
C VAL A 18 4.07 -8.78 -8.29
N LYS A 19 4.51 -9.47 -9.35
CA LYS A 19 3.63 -10.26 -10.25
C LYS A 19 2.93 -11.39 -9.53
N GLU A 20 3.61 -11.97 -8.56
CA GLU A 20 3.17 -13.11 -7.76
C GLU A 20 1.92 -12.75 -6.95
N GLU A 21 1.73 -11.48 -6.58
CA GLU A 21 0.52 -11.02 -5.89
C GLU A 21 -0.67 -10.85 -6.86
N ALA A 22 -0.39 -10.65 -8.15
CA ALA A 22 -1.41 -10.47 -9.19
C ALA A 22 -1.78 -11.77 -9.91
N GLN A 23 -0.99 -12.84 -9.77
CA GLN A 23 -1.07 -14.04 -10.63
C GLN A 23 -2.43 -14.77 -10.58
N PHE A 24 -3.19 -14.58 -9.50
CA PHE A 24 -4.51 -15.19 -9.31
C PHE A 24 -5.67 -14.21 -9.46
N LEU A 25 -5.40 -12.96 -9.86
CA LEU A 25 -6.44 -11.99 -10.16
C LEU A 25 -7.01 -12.25 -11.54
N ASP A 26 -8.22 -12.78 -11.60
CA ASP A 26 -9.01 -12.81 -12.84
C ASP A 26 -9.73 -11.47 -13.01
N THR A 27 -9.06 -10.52 -13.68
CA THR A 27 -9.57 -9.16 -13.84
C THR A 27 -9.15 -8.55 -15.17
N SER A 28 -10.01 -7.69 -15.72
CA SER A 28 -9.71 -6.84 -16.87
C SER A 28 -9.24 -5.44 -16.46
N LEU A 29 -9.18 -5.14 -15.17
CA LEU A 29 -8.76 -3.84 -14.64
C LEU A 29 -7.28 -3.59 -14.94
N PRO A 30 -6.86 -2.32 -15.15
CA PRO A 30 -5.45 -2.01 -15.27
C PRO A 30 -4.70 -2.34 -13.97
N VAL A 31 -3.49 -2.85 -14.11
CA VAL A 31 -2.61 -3.25 -12.99
C VAL A 31 -1.27 -2.53 -13.10
N LEU A 32 -0.88 -1.81 -12.05
CA LEU A 32 0.45 -1.25 -11.90
C LEU A 32 1.27 -2.10 -10.91
N LEU A 33 2.35 -2.68 -11.42
CA LEU A 33 3.38 -3.35 -10.62
C LEU A 33 4.46 -2.34 -10.26
N THR A 34 4.60 -2.03 -8.97
CA THR A 34 5.49 -0.96 -8.52
C THR A 34 6.93 -1.43 -8.29
N GLY A 35 7.11 -2.70 -7.92
CA GLY A 35 8.28 -3.18 -7.21
C GLY A 35 8.11 -3.01 -5.68
N MET A 36 8.91 -3.75 -4.92
CA MET A 36 8.88 -3.77 -3.45
C MET A 36 9.38 -2.46 -2.82
N GLY A 37 8.79 -2.08 -1.68
CA GLY A 37 9.23 -0.95 -0.86
C GLY A 37 8.55 0.38 -1.19
N LYS A 38 8.52 1.27 -0.19
CA LYS A 38 7.74 2.52 -0.22
C LYS A 38 8.20 3.47 -1.33
N VAL A 39 9.50 3.56 -1.59
CA VAL A 39 10.05 4.43 -2.64
C VAL A 39 9.59 3.98 -4.01
N ASN A 40 9.69 2.68 -4.31
CA ASN A 40 9.23 2.13 -5.59
C ASN A 40 7.73 2.32 -5.78
N ALA A 41 6.93 2.05 -4.74
CA ALA A 41 5.48 2.29 -4.75
C ALA A 41 5.15 3.75 -5.06
N ALA A 42 5.72 4.68 -4.31
CA ALA A 42 5.47 6.11 -4.46
C ALA A 42 5.89 6.63 -5.84
N THR A 43 7.11 6.31 -6.28
CA THR A 43 7.64 6.79 -7.57
C THR A 43 6.86 6.22 -8.75
N ALA A 44 6.54 4.92 -8.74
CA ALA A 44 5.81 4.29 -9.83
C ALA A 44 4.40 4.87 -9.98
N LEU A 45 3.66 4.94 -8.88
CA LEU A 45 2.29 5.45 -8.87
C LEU A 45 2.25 6.93 -9.26
N ALA A 46 3.11 7.77 -8.69
CA ALA A 46 3.19 9.19 -9.04
C ALA A 46 3.51 9.39 -10.53
N THR A 47 4.44 8.60 -11.07
CA THR A 47 4.83 8.69 -12.49
C THR A 47 3.67 8.37 -13.42
N VAL A 48 2.90 7.34 -13.11
CA VAL A 48 1.74 6.92 -13.90
C VAL A 48 0.62 7.97 -13.82
N LEU A 49 0.29 8.44 -12.61
CA LEU A 49 -0.76 9.45 -12.41
C LEU A 49 -0.42 10.81 -13.02
N ALA A 50 0.86 11.13 -13.20
CA ALA A 50 1.31 12.38 -13.81
C ALA A 50 1.25 12.39 -15.35
N ARG A 51 1.19 11.21 -15.99
CA ARG A 51 1.38 11.07 -17.45
C ARG A 51 0.11 10.69 -18.22
N GLY A 52 -0.92 10.23 -17.54
CA GLY A 52 -2.10 9.64 -18.17
C GLY A 52 -3.43 10.15 -17.60
N PRO A 53 -4.55 9.59 -18.09
CA PRO A 53 -5.85 9.81 -17.46
C PRO A 53 -5.79 9.35 -15.99
N ARG A 54 -6.53 10.05 -15.12
CA ARG A 54 -6.65 9.66 -13.72
C ARG A 54 -7.69 8.53 -13.60
N PRO A 55 -7.38 7.40 -12.94
CA PRO A 55 -8.35 6.35 -12.71
C PRO A 55 -9.49 6.83 -11.79
N SER A 56 -10.61 6.11 -11.77
CA SER A 56 -11.72 6.42 -10.85
C SER A 56 -11.37 6.20 -9.38
N GLY A 57 -10.35 5.38 -9.12
CA GLY A 57 -9.79 5.13 -7.79
C GLY A 57 -8.51 4.30 -7.86
N ILE A 58 -7.85 4.17 -6.70
CA ILE A 58 -6.63 3.37 -6.55
C ILE A 58 -6.94 2.28 -5.53
N VAL A 59 -6.75 1.03 -5.93
CA VAL A 59 -6.88 -0.13 -5.04
C VAL A 59 -5.50 -0.72 -4.84
N ASN A 60 -4.91 -0.50 -3.67
CA ASN A 60 -3.70 -1.21 -3.30
C ASN A 60 -4.06 -2.63 -2.84
N LEU A 61 -3.46 -3.62 -3.47
CA LEU A 61 -3.63 -5.03 -3.14
C LEU A 61 -2.25 -5.66 -2.98
N GLY A 62 -2.12 -6.52 -1.99
CA GLY A 62 -0.88 -7.24 -1.74
C GLY A 62 -1.02 -8.20 -0.58
N THR A 63 0.03 -8.95 -0.35
CA THR A 63 0.15 -9.84 0.81
C THR A 63 0.69 -9.06 2.01
N ALA A 64 0.23 -9.44 3.20
CA ALA A 64 0.74 -8.90 4.45
C ALA A 64 0.89 -10.01 5.48
N GLY A 65 2.01 -10.00 6.20
CA GLY A 65 2.20 -10.84 7.37
C GLY A 65 1.35 -10.34 8.54
N ALA A 66 0.78 -11.26 9.31
CA ALA A 66 0.03 -10.93 10.52
C ALA A 66 0.91 -11.09 11.76
N LEU A 67 0.80 -10.12 12.67
CA LEU A 67 1.50 -10.14 13.96
C LEU A 67 0.72 -10.89 15.05
N ARG A 68 -0.43 -11.47 14.69
CA ARG A 68 -1.29 -12.25 15.58
C ARG A 68 -1.89 -13.42 14.80
N PRO A 69 -2.14 -14.57 15.46
CA PRO A 69 -2.87 -15.68 14.85
C PRO A 69 -4.30 -15.28 14.41
N GLY A 70 -4.89 -16.07 13.51
CA GLY A 70 -6.29 -15.92 13.10
C GLY A 70 -6.56 -14.94 11.95
N TRP A 71 -5.51 -14.35 11.38
CA TRP A 71 -5.59 -13.50 10.18
C TRP A 71 -5.28 -14.33 8.94
N THR A 72 -6.34 -14.72 8.22
CA THR A 72 -6.25 -15.52 7.00
C THR A 72 -7.27 -15.02 5.99
N GLY A 73 -6.89 -15.03 4.71
CA GLY A 73 -7.74 -14.58 3.62
C GLY A 73 -7.55 -13.10 3.30
N THR A 74 -8.56 -12.51 2.65
CA THR A 74 -8.52 -11.12 2.19
C THR A 74 -9.21 -10.22 3.20
N HIS A 75 -8.56 -9.11 3.56
CA HIS A 75 -9.07 -8.16 4.53
C HIS A 75 -9.04 -6.74 3.96
N VAL A 76 -10.07 -5.96 4.28
CA VAL A 76 -10.13 -4.53 3.94
C VAL A 76 -9.42 -3.75 5.04
N VAL A 77 -8.41 -2.97 4.64
CA VAL A 77 -7.65 -2.10 5.54
C VAL A 77 -8.42 -0.81 5.78
N GLY A 78 -8.52 -0.38 7.04
CA GLY A 78 -9.08 0.92 7.39
C GLY A 78 -8.06 1.93 7.87
N THR A 79 -6.91 1.50 8.35
CA THR A 79 -5.84 2.42 8.77
C THR A 79 -4.47 1.86 8.38
N VAL A 80 -3.60 2.72 7.86
CA VAL A 80 -2.19 2.40 7.60
C VAL A 80 -1.31 3.23 8.52
N VAL A 81 -0.36 2.58 9.20
CA VAL A 81 0.67 3.24 10.02
C VAL A 81 2.05 2.97 9.45
N GLN A 82 2.95 3.94 9.54
CA GLN A 82 4.34 3.74 9.12
C GLN A 82 5.19 3.36 10.35
N HIS A 83 5.74 2.15 10.35
CA HIS A 83 6.45 1.63 11.53
C HIS A 83 7.97 1.91 11.51
N ASP A 84 8.52 2.23 10.34
CA ASP A 84 9.96 2.49 10.16
C ASP A 84 10.34 3.98 10.22
N LEU A 85 9.43 4.82 10.71
CA LEU A 85 9.66 6.23 11.04
C LEU A 85 9.36 6.44 12.52
N ASP A 86 10.32 6.94 13.29
CA ASP A 86 10.09 7.28 14.71
C ASP A 86 9.36 8.61 14.85
N SER A 87 8.07 8.60 14.47
CA SER A 87 7.20 9.78 14.49
C SER A 87 7.07 10.40 15.89
N ARG A 88 7.21 9.60 16.95
CA ARG A 88 7.14 10.08 18.34
C ARG A 88 8.38 10.87 18.73
N LEU A 89 9.56 10.35 18.41
CA LEU A 89 10.80 11.07 18.63
C LEU A 89 10.83 12.36 17.82
N LEU A 90 10.45 12.30 16.54
CA LEU A 90 10.39 13.49 15.68
C LEU A 90 9.45 14.55 16.23
N ALA A 91 8.24 14.17 16.65
CA ALA A 91 7.30 15.11 17.26
C ALA A 91 7.84 15.72 18.56
N THR A 92 8.60 14.96 19.35
CA THR A 92 9.25 15.46 20.57
C THR A 92 10.35 16.48 20.24
N LEU A 93 11.09 16.27 19.15
CA LEU A 93 12.20 17.12 18.74
C LEU A 93 11.75 18.38 18.00
N THR A 94 10.71 18.29 17.17
CA THR A 94 10.30 19.37 16.25
C THR A 94 8.98 20.05 16.64
N GLY A 95 8.17 19.42 17.50
CA GLY A 95 6.79 19.83 17.76
C GLY A 95 5.79 19.44 16.67
N GLU A 96 6.23 18.78 15.59
CA GLU A 96 5.43 18.44 14.42
C GLU A 96 5.27 16.94 14.24
N THR A 97 4.08 16.49 13.81
CA THR A 97 3.83 15.06 13.55
C THR A 97 4.13 14.71 12.09
N TYR A 98 5.14 13.88 11.88
CA TYR A 98 5.45 13.29 10.57
C TYR A 98 4.94 11.84 10.50
N GLY A 99 4.42 11.43 9.33
CA GLY A 99 3.95 10.06 9.12
C GLY A 99 2.75 9.69 10.01
N ALA A 100 1.82 10.63 10.23
CA ALA A 100 0.58 10.34 10.95
C ALA A 100 -0.18 9.15 10.32
N PRO A 101 -0.93 8.36 11.11
CA PRO A 101 -1.76 7.27 10.58
C PRO A 101 -2.68 7.75 9.45
N LEU A 102 -2.73 6.98 8.37
CA LEU A 102 -3.61 7.22 7.24
C LEU A 102 -4.91 6.44 7.43
N ALA A 103 -6.01 7.14 7.71
CA ALA A 103 -7.34 6.55 7.71
C ALA A 103 -7.87 6.41 6.27
N LEU A 104 -8.35 5.22 5.92
CA LEU A 104 -8.94 4.92 4.61
C LEU A 104 -10.46 5.06 4.65
N SER A 105 -11.04 5.62 3.59
CA SER A 105 -12.47 5.93 3.48
C SER A 105 -13.38 4.71 3.52
N ASP A 106 -12.85 3.54 3.17
CA ASP A 106 -13.65 2.35 2.84
C ASP A 106 -13.99 1.50 4.07
N GLY A 107 -13.63 1.97 5.28
CA GLY A 107 -14.26 1.53 6.53
C GLY A 107 -13.88 0.14 7.04
N GLY A 108 -12.61 -0.27 6.93
CA GLY A 108 -12.10 -1.50 7.55
C GLY A 108 -11.70 -1.35 9.03
N ASP A 109 -11.73 -2.43 9.79
CA ASP A 109 -11.24 -2.46 11.19
C ASP A 109 -9.76 -2.87 11.30
N VAL A 110 -9.12 -3.10 10.15
CA VAL A 110 -7.74 -3.60 10.08
C VAL A 110 -6.74 -2.46 10.05
N VAL A 111 -5.74 -2.56 10.92
CA VAL A 111 -4.57 -1.68 10.92
C VAL A 111 -3.41 -2.39 10.25
N LEU A 112 -2.94 -1.83 9.13
CA LEU A 112 -1.77 -2.31 8.40
C LEU A 112 -0.55 -1.46 8.75
N ALA A 113 0.59 -2.09 8.98
CA ALA A 113 1.88 -1.39 9.14
C ALA A 113 2.66 -1.43 7.82
N THR A 114 3.18 -0.30 7.37
CA THR A 114 4.06 -0.19 6.20
C THR A 114 5.48 0.19 6.60
N GLY A 115 6.46 -0.36 5.90
CA GLY A 115 7.88 -0.07 6.08
C GLY A 115 8.74 -0.80 5.04
N ASP A 116 10.04 -0.52 5.02
CA ASP A 116 11.01 -1.18 4.11
C ASP A 116 11.77 -2.33 4.80
N ALA A 117 11.42 -2.66 6.04
CA ALA A 117 11.93 -3.81 6.77
C ALA A 117 10.98 -5.00 6.64
N PHE A 118 11.52 -6.19 6.34
CA PHE A 118 10.75 -7.43 6.39
C PHE A 118 10.63 -7.88 7.85
N ILE A 119 9.40 -7.90 8.39
CA ILE A 119 9.13 -8.30 9.77
C ILE A 119 8.85 -9.79 9.83
N SER A 120 9.79 -10.55 10.40
CA SER A 120 9.71 -12.01 10.54
C SER A 120 9.59 -12.48 12.00
N ASP A 121 9.70 -11.58 12.96
CA ASP A 121 9.59 -11.86 14.40
C ASP A 121 8.81 -10.72 15.08
N GLU A 122 8.02 -11.07 16.10
CA GLU A 122 7.27 -10.16 16.95
C GLU A 122 8.18 -9.17 17.68
N ALA A 123 9.43 -9.55 17.98
CA ALA A 123 10.43 -8.67 18.58
C ALA A 123 10.93 -7.55 17.64
N ALA A 124 10.68 -7.66 16.33
CA ALA A 124 11.10 -6.68 15.31
C ALA A 124 9.97 -5.72 14.88
N ARG A 125 8.83 -5.73 15.57
CA ARG A 125 7.63 -4.93 15.26
C ARG A 125 7.83 -3.42 15.42
#